data_AF-A0A939X0T2-F1
#
_entry.id   AF-A0A939X0T2-F1
#
_cell.length_a   1.000
_cell.length_b   1.000
_cell.length_c   1.000
_cell.angle_alpha   90.00
_cell.angle_beta   90.00
_cell.angle_gamma   90.00
#
_symmetry.space_group_name_H-M   'P 1'
#
loop_
_entity.id
_entity.type
_entity.pdbx_description
1 polymer ?
#
loop_
_entity_poly.entity_id
_entity_poly.type
_entity_poly.pdbx_seq_one_letter_code
_entity_poly.pdbx_strand_id
1 'polypeptide(L)'
;MNTKLKSLFQQLLQSPRRFPVEAALGVVFFIIAVWDSESSTWNETSARMESAVNSDILWFFVPLVALSFWLHRVNRWAYLASFFLFLPLMALDLKPFLWTYGFAFTYVLAGILLVVGNRKLDNRSFAAHALHVVTQMFFGMLITGILNLAVVAIVASFFYIFGIEEPKHLYEHIIQFIWFVLAPQVCCTLIRQNEDDVTEPFKVLRLILNFILSPAVIIYTVILYTYFIKIAFEWDLPKGGVAWMVMGFITVALVGRMAQSILSKRYYDWFYNRFTLIAIPPLIMYWIGSIYRIRLYSFTESRFYLMVAGVLMTLFVLMLWKKRTRRYQLMALIFGAAIILFTYIPGISAKSIGLGCQKQRLTQLINELKLTDAKTGKLSDEIDMRRIKQDSLLCEQYMDFTSVVN
;
A
#
# COMPACT_ATOMS: atom_id res chain seq x y z
N MET A 1 -31.34 -3.29 3.61
CA MET A 1 -30.15 -2.96 2.78
C MET A 1 -30.59 -1.95 1.72
N ASN A 2 -30.34 -0.63 1.89
CA ASN A 2 -30.97 0.37 1.01
C ASN A 2 -30.45 0.33 -0.43
N THR A 3 -31.41 0.36 -1.34
CA THR A 3 -31.37 0.26 -2.81
C THR A 3 -30.26 1.07 -3.51
N LYS A 4 -29.98 2.31 -3.07
CA LYS A 4 -29.00 3.20 -3.73
C LYS A 4 -27.51 2.82 -3.58
N LEU A 5 -27.14 1.96 -2.63
CA LEU A 5 -25.73 1.55 -2.44
C LEU A 5 -25.46 0.16 -3.03
N LYS A 6 -26.43 -0.75 -2.88
CA LYS A 6 -26.48 -1.98 -3.67
C LYS A 6 -26.44 -1.65 -5.16
N SER A 7 -27.11 -0.57 -5.57
CA SER A 7 -27.05 -0.10 -6.96
C SER A 7 -25.65 0.35 -7.38
N LEU A 8 -24.82 0.99 -6.55
CA LEU A 8 -23.46 1.39 -6.98
C LEU A 8 -22.56 0.17 -7.17
N PHE A 9 -22.59 -0.79 -6.24
CA PHE A 9 -21.83 -2.03 -6.39
C PHE A 9 -22.34 -2.85 -7.57
N GLN A 10 -23.67 -2.94 -7.75
CA GLN A 10 -24.26 -3.55 -8.94
C GLN A 10 -23.91 -2.77 -10.21
N GLN A 11 -23.79 -1.45 -10.16
CA GLN A 11 -23.38 -0.62 -11.30
C GLN A 11 -21.91 -0.83 -11.65
N LEU A 12 -21.02 -1.00 -10.65
CA LEU A 12 -19.63 -1.41 -10.87
C LEU A 12 -19.56 -2.82 -11.45
N LEU A 13 -20.34 -3.77 -10.93
CA LEU A 13 -20.44 -5.13 -11.46
C LEU A 13 -21.00 -5.16 -12.90
N GLN A 14 -21.89 -4.22 -13.22
CA GLN A 14 -22.44 -4.02 -14.56
C GLN A 14 -21.56 -3.12 -15.43
N SER A 15 -20.47 -2.54 -14.91
CA SER A 15 -19.63 -1.60 -15.63
C SER A 15 -19.03 -2.22 -16.90
N PRO A 16 -18.52 -3.47 -16.88
CA PRO A 16 -18.04 -4.12 -18.10
C PRO A 16 -19.12 -4.33 -19.17
N ARG A 17 -20.40 -4.42 -18.78
CA ARG A 17 -21.52 -4.48 -19.73
C ARG A 17 -21.91 -3.11 -20.27
N ARG A 18 -21.62 -2.04 -19.54
CA ARG A 18 -21.93 -0.65 -19.93
C ARG A 18 -20.82 -0.02 -20.76
N PHE A 19 -19.57 -0.37 -20.47
CA PHE A 19 -18.35 0.10 -21.12
C PHE A 19 -17.52 -1.11 -21.62
N PRO A 20 -18.06 -1.89 -22.58
CA PRO A 20 -17.42 -3.12 -23.03
C PRO A 20 -16.09 -2.89 -23.73
N VAL A 21 -15.91 -1.80 -24.46
CA VAL A 21 -14.65 -1.50 -25.17
C VAL A 21 -13.56 -1.13 -24.17
N GLU A 22 -13.85 -0.30 -23.17
CA GLU A 22 -12.91 0.07 -22.10
C GLU A 22 -12.50 -1.17 -21.29
N ALA A 23 -13.43 -2.08 -21.02
CA ALA A 23 -13.15 -3.32 -20.33
C ALA A 23 -12.26 -4.25 -21.17
N ALA A 24 -12.59 -4.40 -22.47
CA ALA A 24 -11.80 -5.19 -23.40
C ALA A 24 -10.38 -4.63 -23.58
N LEU A 25 -10.24 -3.31 -23.78
CA LEU A 25 -8.95 -2.63 -23.83
C LEU A 25 -8.16 -2.87 -22.53
N GLY A 26 -8.80 -2.74 -21.37
CA GLY A 26 -8.16 -3.02 -20.09
C GLY A 26 -7.59 -4.44 -19.98
N VAL A 27 -8.35 -5.46 -20.43
CA VAL A 27 -7.91 -6.85 -20.43
C VAL A 27 -6.78 -7.10 -21.43
N VAL A 28 -6.88 -6.56 -22.65
CA VAL A 28 -5.83 -6.69 -23.66
C VAL A 28 -4.52 -6.06 -23.18
N PHE A 29 -4.58 -4.84 -22.66
CA PHE A 29 -3.39 -4.15 -22.13
C PHE A 29 -2.82 -4.84 -20.89
N PHE A 30 -3.66 -5.42 -20.04
CA PHE A 30 -3.21 -6.28 -18.96
C PHE A 30 -2.44 -7.51 -19.48
N ILE A 31 -2.95 -8.21 -20.49
CA ILE A 31 -2.27 -9.37 -21.09
C ILE A 31 -0.93 -8.96 -21.71
N ILE A 32 -0.89 -7.82 -22.42
CA ILE A 32 0.35 -7.27 -22.99
C ILE A 32 1.35 -6.94 -21.89
N ALA A 33 0.92 -6.32 -20.79
CA ALA A 33 1.79 -5.95 -19.67
C ALA A 33 2.34 -7.19 -18.92
N VAL A 34 1.52 -8.23 -18.76
CA VAL A 34 1.97 -9.51 -18.20
C VAL A 34 2.99 -10.17 -19.13
N TRP A 35 2.70 -10.22 -20.43
CA TRP A 35 3.62 -10.76 -21.42
C TRP A 35 4.97 -10.03 -21.41
N ASP A 36 4.96 -8.70 -21.33
CA ASP A 36 6.18 -7.89 -21.23
C ASP A 36 6.99 -8.25 -19.98
N SER A 37 6.34 -8.29 -18.81
CA SER A 37 7.01 -8.64 -17.54
C SER A 37 7.64 -10.03 -17.58
N GLU A 38 6.94 -11.03 -18.10
CA GLU A 38 7.46 -12.40 -18.21
C GLU A 38 8.57 -12.49 -19.27
N SER A 39 8.42 -11.85 -20.42
CA SER A 39 9.45 -11.90 -21.47
C SER A 39 10.78 -11.25 -21.04
N SER A 40 10.72 -10.23 -20.18
CA SER A 40 11.89 -9.53 -19.66
C SER A 40 12.80 -10.42 -18.81
N THR A 41 12.24 -11.42 -18.11
CA THR A 41 13.03 -12.32 -17.25
C THR A 41 13.65 -13.50 -17.98
N TRP A 42 13.11 -13.87 -19.15
CA TRP A 42 13.64 -14.99 -19.94
C TRP A 42 14.87 -14.59 -20.75
N ASN A 43 15.03 -13.29 -21.06
CA ASN A 43 15.92 -12.79 -22.10
C ASN A 43 17.03 -11.83 -21.60
N GLU A 44 17.63 -12.03 -20.41
CA GLU A 44 18.80 -11.24 -19.97
C GLU A 44 20.00 -11.29 -20.96
N THR A 45 20.04 -12.26 -21.87
CA THR A 45 21.11 -12.43 -22.88
C THR A 45 20.74 -12.04 -24.32
N SER A 46 19.47 -11.79 -24.65
CA SER A 46 18.98 -11.53 -26.03
C SER A 46 18.02 -10.32 -26.15
N ALA A 47 18.03 -9.44 -25.14
CA ALA A 47 17.01 -8.43 -24.80
C ALA A 47 16.67 -7.30 -25.81
N ARG A 48 17.07 -7.34 -27.09
CA ARG A 48 16.79 -6.20 -28.00
C ARG A 48 16.15 -6.52 -29.35
N MET A 49 16.04 -7.79 -29.76
CA MET A 49 15.61 -8.11 -31.12
C MET A 49 14.35 -8.98 -31.27
N GLU A 50 13.78 -9.55 -30.20
CA GLU A 50 12.73 -10.59 -30.34
C GLU A 50 11.49 -10.44 -29.44
N SER A 51 11.19 -9.27 -28.87
CA SER A 51 9.82 -9.06 -28.37
C SER A 51 8.92 -8.71 -29.56
N ALA A 52 8.19 -9.70 -30.09
CA ALA A 52 7.19 -9.49 -31.16
C ALA A 52 6.07 -8.49 -30.78
N VAL A 53 5.98 -8.13 -29.50
CA VAL A 53 5.03 -7.17 -28.96
C VAL A 53 5.77 -5.88 -28.58
N ASN A 54 5.35 -4.75 -29.15
CA ASN A 54 5.89 -3.46 -28.76
C ASN A 54 5.30 -3.00 -27.41
N SER A 55 6.02 -3.24 -26.32
CA SER A 55 5.62 -2.88 -24.95
C SER A 55 5.42 -1.37 -24.74
N ASP A 56 5.98 -0.53 -25.63
CA ASP A 56 5.78 0.91 -25.61
C ASP A 56 4.31 1.32 -25.77
N ILE A 57 3.48 0.43 -26.34
CA ILE A 57 2.04 0.67 -26.48
C ILE A 57 1.35 0.89 -25.13
N LEU A 58 1.86 0.31 -24.03
CA LEU A 58 1.27 0.42 -22.69
C LEU A 58 1.09 1.88 -22.25
N TRP A 59 1.97 2.77 -22.69
CA TRP A 59 1.91 4.20 -22.44
C TRP A 59 0.69 4.90 -23.07
N PHE A 60 0.16 4.34 -24.16
CA PHE A 60 -1.03 4.87 -24.86
C PHE A 60 -2.36 4.42 -24.26
N PHE A 61 -2.34 3.59 -23.21
CA PHE A 61 -3.55 3.07 -22.58
C PHE A 61 -4.54 4.17 -22.18
N VAL A 62 -4.08 5.17 -21.41
CA VAL A 62 -4.94 6.24 -20.90
C VAL A 62 -5.50 7.11 -22.05
N PRO A 63 -4.69 7.56 -23.03
CA PRO A 63 -5.23 8.22 -24.23
C PRO A 63 -6.28 7.41 -24.98
N LEU A 64 -6.07 6.10 -25.17
CA LEU A 64 -7.01 5.23 -25.90
C LEU A 64 -8.32 5.04 -25.15
N VAL A 65 -8.28 4.86 -23.82
CA VAL A 65 -9.48 4.79 -22.98
C VAL A 65 -10.24 6.11 -22.98
N ALA A 66 -9.54 7.25 -22.92
CA ALA A 66 -10.18 8.57 -23.00
C ALA A 66 -10.87 8.78 -24.35
N LEU A 67 -10.22 8.36 -25.45
CA LEU A 67 -10.78 8.41 -26.79
C LEU A 67 -12.00 7.49 -26.93
N SER A 68 -11.92 6.24 -26.46
CA SER A 68 -13.05 5.30 -26.52
C SER A 68 -14.25 5.84 -25.72
N PHE A 69 -14.00 6.39 -24.54
CA PHE A 69 -15.05 6.96 -23.70
C PHE A 69 -15.72 8.18 -24.35
N TRP A 70 -14.96 9.02 -25.05
CA TRP A 70 -15.52 10.12 -25.84
C TRP A 70 -16.34 9.59 -27.03
N LEU A 71 -15.81 8.63 -27.79
CA LEU A 71 -16.49 8.03 -28.94
C LEU A 71 -17.79 7.32 -28.56
N HIS A 72 -17.85 6.73 -27.37
CA HIS A 72 -19.06 6.14 -26.79
C HIS A 72 -20.25 7.12 -26.79
N ARG A 73 -19.98 8.42 -26.60
CA ARG A 73 -21.00 9.48 -26.55
C ARG A 73 -21.32 10.08 -27.93
N VAL A 74 -20.42 9.91 -28.89
CA VAL A 74 -20.51 10.54 -30.22
C VAL A 74 -21.18 9.60 -31.23
N ASN A 75 -20.63 8.39 -31.41
CA ASN A 75 -21.05 7.43 -32.41
C ASN A 75 -20.75 5.98 -31.98
N ARG A 76 -21.77 5.10 -32.04
CA ARG A 76 -21.65 3.68 -31.66
C ARG A 76 -20.66 2.90 -32.52
N TRP A 77 -20.58 3.19 -33.82
CA TRP A 77 -19.66 2.47 -34.72
C TRP A 77 -18.21 2.89 -34.51
N ALA A 78 -17.97 4.18 -34.32
CA ALA A 78 -16.64 4.68 -34.01
C ALA A 78 -16.17 4.19 -32.62
N TYR A 79 -17.09 4.06 -31.66
CA TYR A 79 -16.81 3.43 -30.38
C TYR A 79 -16.34 1.98 -30.52
N LEU A 80 -17.04 1.15 -31.29
CA LEU A 80 -16.61 -0.22 -31.56
C LEU A 80 -15.28 -0.26 -32.33
N ALA A 81 -15.10 0.60 -33.33
CA ALA A 81 -13.86 0.70 -34.10
C ALA A 81 -12.66 1.13 -33.24
N SER A 82 -12.89 1.93 -32.18
CA SER A 82 -11.83 2.39 -31.28
C SER A 82 -11.10 1.25 -30.59
N PHE A 83 -11.75 0.10 -30.41
CA PHE A 83 -11.10 -1.11 -29.91
C PHE A 83 -9.93 -1.54 -30.79
N PHE A 84 -10.01 -1.40 -32.11
CA PHE A 84 -8.96 -1.88 -33.02
C PHE A 84 -7.79 -0.90 -33.19
N LEU A 85 -7.86 0.30 -32.59
CA LEU A 85 -6.82 1.33 -32.75
C LEU A 85 -5.48 0.95 -32.10
N PHE A 86 -5.45 0.01 -31.15
CA PHE A 86 -4.18 -0.44 -30.57
C PHE A 86 -3.36 -1.30 -31.56
N LEU A 87 -4.00 -2.01 -32.51
CA LEU A 87 -3.31 -2.87 -33.47
C LEU A 87 -2.31 -2.13 -34.38
N PRO A 88 -2.68 -1.03 -35.06
CA PRO A 88 -1.71 -0.29 -35.88
C PRO A 88 -0.63 0.36 -35.03
N LEU A 89 -0.94 0.82 -33.81
CA LEU A 89 0.05 1.39 -32.89
C LEU A 89 1.10 0.36 -32.45
N MET A 90 0.68 -0.89 -32.26
CA MET A 90 1.56 -2.00 -31.89
C MET A 90 2.58 -2.33 -32.98
N ALA A 91 2.25 -2.06 -34.25
CA ALA A 91 3.13 -2.31 -35.40
C ALA A 91 4.17 -1.19 -35.63
N LEU A 92 4.02 -0.03 -34.98
CA LEU A 92 4.91 1.12 -35.14
C LEU A 92 6.01 1.12 -34.09
N ASP A 93 7.18 1.68 -34.43
CA ASP A 93 8.20 2.02 -33.44
C ASP A 93 7.82 3.34 -32.75
N LEU A 94 7.34 3.22 -31.51
CA LEU A 94 6.82 4.34 -30.72
C LEU A 94 7.90 5.03 -29.87
N LYS A 95 9.07 4.40 -29.68
CA LYS A 95 10.15 4.94 -28.80
C LYS A 95 10.54 6.37 -29.14
N PRO A 96 10.76 6.75 -30.41
CA PRO A 96 11.17 8.11 -30.74
C PRO A 96 10.10 9.14 -30.33
N PHE A 97 8.82 8.76 -30.40
CA PHE A 97 7.72 9.66 -30.07
C PHE A 97 7.50 9.80 -28.57
N LEU A 98 7.62 8.72 -27.78
CA LEU A 98 7.37 8.72 -26.33
C LEU A 98 8.21 9.77 -25.56
N TRP A 99 9.41 10.06 -26.04
CA TRP A 99 10.33 11.03 -25.42
C TRP A 99 10.22 12.46 -25.98
N THR A 100 9.23 12.71 -26.83
CA THR A 100 8.97 14.03 -27.41
C THR A 100 7.88 14.77 -26.64
N TYR A 101 7.91 16.11 -26.61
CA TYR A 101 6.81 16.92 -26.06
C TYR A 101 5.44 16.60 -26.66
N GLY A 102 5.40 16.17 -27.92
CA GLY A 102 4.18 15.71 -28.60
C GLY A 102 3.46 14.60 -27.84
N PHE A 103 4.21 13.69 -27.19
CA PHE A 103 3.62 12.65 -26.35
C PHE A 103 2.91 13.24 -25.13
N ALA A 104 3.49 14.24 -24.47
CA ALA A 104 2.81 14.95 -23.37
C ALA A 104 1.50 15.61 -23.83
N PHE A 105 1.47 16.19 -25.03
CA PHE A 105 0.24 16.75 -25.60
C PHE A 105 -0.84 15.69 -25.89
N THR A 106 -0.49 14.42 -26.07
CA THR A 106 -1.50 13.34 -26.20
C THR A 106 -2.31 13.15 -24.91
N TYR A 107 -1.70 13.30 -23.74
CA TYR A 107 -2.43 13.28 -22.46
C TYR A 107 -3.26 14.53 -22.24
N VAL A 108 -2.78 15.70 -22.69
CA VAL A 108 -3.58 16.93 -22.68
C VAL A 108 -4.83 16.74 -23.55
N LEU A 109 -4.66 16.18 -24.76
CA LEU A 109 -5.77 15.84 -25.64
C LEU A 109 -6.72 14.83 -25.00
N ALA A 110 -6.21 13.78 -24.35
CA ALA A 110 -7.01 12.81 -23.63
C ALA A 110 -7.86 13.48 -22.52
N GLY A 111 -7.28 14.40 -21.76
CA GLY A 111 -7.98 15.21 -20.76
C GLY A 111 -9.10 16.06 -21.37
N ILE A 112 -8.85 16.72 -22.49
CA ILE A 112 -9.84 17.53 -23.21
C ILE A 112 -10.99 16.65 -23.73
N LEU A 113 -10.69 15.49 -24.32
CA LEU A 113 -11.71 14.55 -24.84
C LEU A 113 -12.67 14.08 -23.73
N LEU A 114 -12.15 13.80 -22.54
CA LEU A 114 -12.98 13.41 -21.40
C LEU A 114 -13.99 14.49 -20.98
N VAL A 115 -13.59 15.77 -21.07
CA VAL A 115 -14.43 16.92 -20.68
C VAL A 115 -15.45 17.28 -21.77
N VAL A 116 -15.02 17.30 -23.04
CA VAL A 116 -15.81 17.75 -24.20
C VAL A 116 -16.93 16.76 -24.57
N GLY A 117 -16.89 15.54 -24.07
CA GLY A 117 -17.86 14.49 -24.42
C GLY A 117 -19.34 14.80 -24.11
N ASN A 118 -19.69 15.89 -23.43
CA ASN A 118 -21.09 16.29 -23.23
C ASN A 118 -21.44 17.41 -24.21
N ARG A 119 -22.40 17.18 -25.11
CA ARG A 119 -22.85 18.11 -26.18
C ARG A 119 -23.57 19.37 -25.64
N LYS A 120 -23.27 19.79 -24.41
CA LYS A 120 -23.86 20.96 -23.77
C LYS A 120 -23.09 22.20 -24.22
N LEU A 121 -23.75 23.02 -25.03
CA LEU A 121 -23.16 24.23 -25.65
C LEU A 121 -23.12 25.43 -24.68
N ASP A 122 -23.89 25.40 -23.58
CA ASP A 122 -23.92 26.51 -22.62
C ASP A 122 -22.69 26.52 -21.71
N ASN A 123 -21.98 27.66 -21.65
CA ASN A 123 -20.73 27.84 -20.88
C ASN A 123 -20.82 27.38 -19.43
N ARG A 124 -21.92 27.71 -18.72
CA ARG A 124 -22.10 27.30 -17.31
C ARG A 124 -22.24 25.79 -17.17
N SER A 125 -22.99 25.16 -18.07
CA SER A 125 -23.25 23.73 -18.03
C SER A 125 -22.03 22.91 -18.45
N PHE A 126 -21.24 23.43 -19.41
CA PHE A 126 -19.95 22.88 -19.79
C PHE A 126 -18.96 22.95 -18.63
N ALA A 127 -18.81 24.11 -17.99
CA ALA A 127 -17.92 24.29 -16.84
C ALA A 127 -18.29 23.37 -15.66
N ALA A 128 -19.59 23.23 -15.37
CA ALA A 128 -20.06 22.30 -14.34
C ALA A 128 -19.74 20.84 -14.68
N HIS A 129 -19.93 20.42 -15.94
CA HIS A 129 -19.58 19.08 -16.39
C HIS A 129 -18.07 18.84 -16.34
N ALA A 130 -17.25 19.81 -16.77
CA ALA A 130 -15.80 19.72 -16.73
C ALA A 130 -15.29 19.49 -15.30
N LEU A 131 -15.74 20.33 -14.35
CA LEU A 131 -15.40 20.19 -12.93
C LEU A 131 -15.88 18.85 -12.38
N HIS A 132 -17.05 18.38 -12.80
CA HIS A 132 -17.55 17.08 -12.39
C HIS A 132 -16.65 15.94 -12.89
N VAL A 133 -16.26 15.92 -14.18
CA VAL A 133 -15.39 14.87 -14.73
C VAL A 133 -14.05 14.83 -14.01
N VAL A 134 -13.40 15.99 -13.84
CA VAL A 134 -12.12 16.11 -13.12
C VAL A 134 -12.23 15.60 -11.69
N THR A 135 -13.29 16.02 -10.97
CA THR A 135 -13.52 15.61 -9.58
C THR A 135 -13.73 14.08 -9.46
N GLN A 136 -14.51 13.48 -10.36
CA GLN A 136 -14.74 12.03 -10.33
C GLN A 136 -13.53 11.22 -10.78
N MET A 137 -12.74 11.73 -11.73
CA MET A 137 -11.47 11.11 -12.10
C MET A 137 -10.52 11.09 -10.91
N PHE A 138 -10.37 12.21 -10.21
CA PHE A 138 -9.57 12.27 -8.98
C PHE A 138 -10.04 11.26 -7.94
N PHE A 139 -11.34 11.21 -7.65
CA PHE A 139 -11.87 10.24 -6.69
C PHE A 139 -11.79 8.79 -7.18
N GLY A 140 -11.96 8.51 -8.47
CA GLY A 140 -11.84 7.19 -9.05
C GLY A 140 -10.41 6.65 -8.99
N MET A 141 -9.43 7.50 -9.30
CA MET A 141 -8.00 7.19 -9.12
C MET A 141 -7.66 6.99 -7.65
N LEU A 142 -8.19 7.82 -6.74
CA LEU A 142 -7.98 7.67 -5.30
C LEU A 142 -8.57 6.35 -4.76
N ILE A 143 -9.80 5.99 -5.16
CA ILE A 143 -10.45 4.72 -4.83
C ILE A 143 -9.58 3.55 -5.30
N THR A 144 -9.13 3.60 -6.55
CA THR A 144 -8.34 2.52 -7.16
C THR A 144 -6.95 2.41 -6.51
N GLY A 145 -6.32 3.54 -6.19
CA GLY A 145 -5.03 3.58 -5.49
C GLY A 145 -5.12 3.01 -4.07
N ILE A 146 -6.16 3.36 -3.31
CA ILE A 146 -6.38 2.78 -1.98
C ILE A 146 -6.65 1.27 -2.07
N LEU A 147 -7.42 0.83 -3.07
CA LEU A 147 -7.64 -0.59 -3.34
C LEU A 147 -6.32 -1.32 -3.63
N ASN A 148 -5.47 -0.75 -4.50
CA ASN A 148 -4.16 -1.29 -4.82
C ASN A 148 -3.30 -1.47 -3.56
N LEU A 149 -3.17 -0.42 -2.75
CA LEU A 149 -2.42 -0.47 -1.49
C LEU A 149 -2.98 -1.53 -0.54
N ALA A 150 -4.30 -1.65 -0.42
CA ALA A 150 -4.93 -2.66 0.43
C ALA A 150 -4.64 -4.09 -0.06
N VAL A 151 -4.77 -4.36 -1.37
CA VAL A 151 -4.52 -5.68 -1.95
C VAL A 151 -3.04 -6.07 -1.81
N VAL A 152 -2.13 -5.17 -2.21
CA VAL A 152 -0.68 -5.41 -2.08
C VAL A 152 -0.29 -5.65 -0.63
N ALA A 153 -0.80 -4.85 0.31
CA ALA A 153 -0.53 -5.05 1.74
C ALA A 153 -1.04 -6.40 2.23
N ILE A 154 -2.24 -6.84 1.84
CA ILE A 154 -2.81 -8.14 2.21
C ILE A 154 -1.95 -9.29 1.66
N VAL A 155 -1.61 -9.23 0.37
CA VAL A 155 -0.84 -10.28 -0.32
C VAL A 155 0.57 -10.37 0.24
N ALA A 156 1.28 -9.24 0.36
CA ALA A 156 2.61 -9.20 0.95
C ALA A 156 2.62 -9.71 2.39
N SER A 157 1.59 -9.35 3.15
CA SER A 157 1.42 -9.82 4.53
C SER A 157 1.27 -11.34 4.58
N PHE A 158 0.48 -11.92 3.68
CA PHE A 158 0.26 -13.36 3.60
C PHE A 158 1.56 -14.11 3.32
N PHE A 159 2.27 -13.78 2.24
CA PHE A 159 3.51 -14.47 1.88
C PHE A 159 4.59 -14.31 2.96
N TYR A 160 4.77 -13.10 3.48
CA TYR A 160 5.73 -12.81 4.54
C TYR A 160 5.48 -13.67 5.79
N ILE A 161 4.25 -13.68 6.28
CA ILE A 161 3.89 -14.35 7.52
C ILE A 161 3.96 -15.87 7.38
N PHE A 162 3.43 -16.43 6.28
CA PHE A 162 3.45 -17.87 6.07
C PHE A 162 4.81 -18.40 5.63
N GLY A 163 5.72 -17.54 5.16
CA GLY A 163 7.05 -17.94 4.68
C GLY A 163 6.99 -18.72 3.38
N ILE A 164 6.01 -18.39 2.55
CA ILE A 164 5.82 -19.00 1.23
C ILE A 164 6.66 -18.20 0.24
N GLU A 165 7.34 -18.89 -0.68
CA GLU A 165 8.06 -18.23 -1.77
C GLU A 165 7.09 -17.45 -2.66
N GLU A 166 7.43 -16.19 -2.91
CA GLU A 166 6.62 -15.29 -3.72
C GLU A 166 6.84 -15.60 -5.20
N PRO A 167 5.78 -15.82 -6.00
CA PRO A 167 5.89 -15.91 -7.44
C PRO A 167 6.56 -14.65 -8.00
N LYS A 168 7.43 -14.83 -8.99
CA LYS A 168 8.05 -13.70 -9.73
C LYS A 168 6.95 -12.82 -10.32
N HIS A 169 7.16 -11.50 -10.32
CA HIS A 169 6.22 -10.49 -10.86
C HIS A 169 4.81 -10.45 -10.25
N LEU A 170 4.52 -11.20 -9.17
CA LEU A 170 3.17 -11.24 -8.58
C LEU A 170 2.60 -9.84 -8.29
N TYR A 171 3.40 -8.97 -7.65
CA TYR A 171 2.96 -7.61 -7.33
C TYR A 171 2.76 -6.76 -8.58
N GLU A 172 3.60 -6.94 -9.61
CA GLU A 172 3.45 -6.24 -10.88
C GLU A 172 2.15 -6.64 -11.56
N HIS A 173 1.82 -7.93 -11.63
CA HIS A 173 0.56 -8.42 -12.19
C HIS A 173 -0.65 -7.89 -11.43
N ILE A 174 -0.60 -7.85 -10.09
CA ILE A 174 -1.67 -7.26 -9.27
C ILE A 174 -1.85 -5.78 -9.61
N ILE A 175 -0.77 -5.00 -9.63
CA ILE A 175 -0.79 -3.56 -9.92
C ILE A 175 -1.33 -3.33 -11.33
N GLN A 176 -0.81 -4.06 -12.32
CA GLN A 176 -1.24 -3.99 -13.73
C GLN A 176 -2.73 -4.32 -13.86
N PHE A 177 -3.22 -5.39 -13.23
CA PHE A 177 -4.64 -5.74 -13.26
C PHE A 177 -5.51 -4.62 -12.68
N ILE A 178 -5.12 -4.06 -11.53
CA ILE A 178 -5.87 -2.99 -10.87
C ILE A 178 -5.90 -1.72 -11.73
N TRP A 179 -4.78 -1.33 -12.34
CA TRP A 179 -4.69 -0.10 -13.12
C TRP A 179 -5.23 -0.20 -14.55
N PHE A 180 -5.03 -1.33 -15.23
CA PHE A 180 -5.54 -1.54 -16.59
C PHE A 180 -6.99 -2.01 -16.61
N VAL A 181 -7.42 -2.87 -15.68
CA VAL A 181 -8.78 -3.43 -15.72
C VAL A 181 -9.73 -2.68 -14.79
N LEU A 182 -9.37 -2.46 -13.52
CA LEU A 182 -10.31 -1.89 -12.54
C LEU A 182 -10.40 -0.36 -12.61
N ALA A 183 -9.28 0.35 -12.77
CA ALA A 183 -9.26 1.82 -12.76
C ALA A 183 -10.20 2.47 -13.80
N PRO A 184 -10.17 2.05 -15.08
CA PRO A 184 -11.05 2.64 -16.10
C PRO A 184 -12.52 2.41 -15.78
N GLN A 185 -12.86 1.21 -15.30
CA GLN A 185 -14.24 0.84 -14.96
C GLN A 185 -14.76 1.68 -13.81
N VAL A 186 -13.95 1.88 -12.76
CA VAL A 186 -14.30 2.75 -11.62
C VAL A 186 -14.49 4.19 -12.10
N CYS A 187 -13.53 4.74 -12.86
CA CYS A 187 -13.59 6.11 -13.36
C CYS A 187 -14.81 6.36 -14.27
N CYS A 188 -15.06 5.49 -15.25
CA CYS A 188 -16.19 5.61 -16.18
C CYS A 188 -17.53 5.53 -15.44
N THR A 189 -17.63 4.66 -14.43
CA THR A 189 -18.84 4.51 -13.62
C THR A 189 -19.11 5.75 -12.77
N LEU A 190 -18.07 6.33 -12.14
CA LEU A 190 -18.19 7.52 -11.30
C LEU A 190 -18.52 8.78 -12.10
N ILE A 191 -17.92 8.93 -13.29
CA ILE A 191 -18.23 10.05 -14.19
C ILE A 191 -19.71 10.06 -14.59
N ARG A 192 -20.31 8.88 -14.81
CA ARG A 192 -21.72 8.76 -15.21
C ARG A 192 -22.72 8.90 -14.06
N GLN A 193 -22.33 8.54 -12.84
CA GLN A 193 -23.25 8.37 -11.71
C GLN A 193 -23.88 9.65 -11.14
N ASN A 194 -23.48 10.84 -11.59
CA ASN A 194 -23.95 12.13 -11.06
C ASN A 194 -24.61 13.00 -12.13
N GLU A 195 -24.89 12.46 -13.33
CA GLU A 195 -25.78 13.13 -14.29
C GLU A 195 -27.24 13.12 -13.81
N ASP A 196 -27.60 12.18 -12.93
CA ASP A 196 -28.91 12.08 -12.28
C ASP A 196 -28.74 12.18 -10.74
N ASP A 197 -29.04 13.36 -10.18
CA ASP A 197 -29.35 13.61 -8.76
C ASP A 197 -28.15 13.57 -7.76
N VAL A 198 -27.74 14.75 -7.25
CA VAL A 198 -26.62 14.89 -6.29
C VAL A 198 -27.05 15.67 -5.04
N THR A 199 -27.21 14.96 -3.91
CA THR A 199 -27.48 15.55 -2.60
C THR A 199 -26.73 14.90 -1.42
N GLU A 200 -25.67 14.10 -1.65
CA GLU A 200 -24.87 13.54 -0.54
C GLU A 200 -23.39 13.99 -0.55
N PRO A 201 -22.94 14.80 0.44
CA PRO A 201 -21.59 15.38 0.48
C PRO A 201 -20.44 14.40 0.73
N PHE A 202 -20.70 13.12 1.02
CA PHE A 202 -19.66 12.12 1.36
C PHE A 202 -19.83 10.76 0.65
N LYS A 203 -20.44 10.74 -0.54
CA LYS A 203 -20.72 9.50 -1.29
C LYS A 203 -19.45 8.67 -1.56
N VAL A 204 -18.37 9.32 -1.98
CA VAL A 204 -17.07 8.67 -2.26
C VAL A 204 -16.44 8.11 -0.99
N LEU A 205 -16.41 8.89 0.09
CA LEU A 205 -15.90 8.44 1.38
C LEU A 205 -16.67 7.22 1.89
N ARG A 206 -17.99 7.20 1.71
CA ARG A 206 -18.83 6.03 2.04
C ARG A 206 -18.44 4.80 1.23
N LEU A 207 -18.11 4.96 -0.06
CA LEU A 207 -17.68 3.86 -0.92
C LEU A 207 -16.34 3.29 -0.42
N ILE A 208 -15.34 4.16 -0.24
CA ILE A 208 -14.00 3.77 0.21
C ILE A 208 -14.09 3.02 1.54
N LEU A 209 -14.78 3.58 2.52
CA LEU A 209 -14.81 3.01 3.85
C LEU A 209 -15.57 1.68 3.92
N ASN A 210 -16.73 1.58 3.26
CA ASN A 210 -17.57 0.38 3.37
C ASN A 210 -17.20 -0.75 2.41
N PHE A 211 -16.62 -0.45 1.25
CA PHE A 211 -16.35 -1.48 0.24
C PHE A 211 -14.89 -1.81 0.05
N ILE A 212 -13.98 -0.90 0.41
CA ILE A 212 -12.54 -1.15 0.30
C ILE A 212 -11.96 -1.34 1.68
N LEU A 213 -12.01 -0.30 2.53
CA LEU A 213 -11.32 -0.30 3.80
C LEU A 213 -11.85 -1.35 4.78
N SER A 214 -13.17 -1.38 5.03
CA SER A 214 -13.73 -2.30 6.04
C SER A 214 -13.57 -3.78 5.65
N PRO A 215 -13.88 -4.20 4.41
CA PRO A 215 -13.61 -5.58 3.98
C PRO A 215 -12.13 -5.95 4.01
N ALA A 216 -11.25 -5.05 3.55
CA ALA A 216 -9.81 -5.28 3.59
C ALA A 216 -9.30 -5.49 5.03
N VAL A 217 -9.73 -4.67 5.98
CA VAL A 217 -9.36 -4.81 7.40
C VAL A 217 -9.90 -6.13 7.98
N ILE A 218 -11.10 -6.57 7.60
CA ILE A 218 -11.66 -7.86 8.03
C ILE A 218 -10.83 -9.02 7.47
N ILE A 219 -10.53 -9.03 6.16
CA ILE A 219 -9.68 -10.05 5.53
C ILE A 219 -8.31 -10.08 6.20
N TYR A 220 -7.72 -8.91 6.44
CA TYR A 220 -6.44 -8.78 7.14
C TYR A 220 -6.50 -9.36 8.56
N THR A 221 -7.61 -9.12 9.27
CA THR A 221 -7.84 -9.69 10.61
C THR A 221 -7.83 -11.22 10.55
N VAL A 222 -8.52 -11.82 9.56
CA VAL A 222 -8.57 -13.27 9.39
C VAL A 222 -7.18 -13.85 9.12
N ILE A 223 -6.40 -13.23 8.23
CA ILE A 223 -5.02 -13.66 7.92
C ILE A 223 -4.15 -13.61 9.18
N LEU A 224 -4.19 -12.49 9.89
CA LEU A 224 -3.39 -12.28 11.09
C LEU A 224 -3.75 -13.28 12.20
N TYR A 225 -5.04 -13.55 12.41
CA TYR A 225 -5.50 -14.53 13.39
C TYR A 225 -5.14 -15.96 13.00
N THR A 226 -5.23 -16.30 11.71
CA THR A 226 -4.79 -17.61 11.21
C THR A 226 -3.32 -17.86 11.53
N TYR A 227 -2.49 -16.82 11.39
CA TYR A 227 -1.09 -16.90 11.77
C TYR A 227 -0.85 -17.00 13.27
N PHE A 228 -1.61 -16.27 14.09
CA PHE A 228 -1.49 -16.42 15.55
C PHE A 228 -1.82 -17.83 16.01
N ILE A 229 -2.80 -18.47 15.37
CA ILE A 229 -3.10 -19.88 15.58
C ILE A 229 -1.92 -20.75 15.15
N LYS A 230 -1.35 -20.52 13.96
CA LYS A 230 -0.16 -21.24 13.47
C LYS A 230 1.00 -21.20 14.48
N ILE A 231 1.37 -20.01 14.94
CA ILE A 231 2.44 -19.83 15.92
C ILE A 231 2.13 -20.48 17.27
N ALA A 232 0.89 -20.41 17.72
CA ALA A 232 0.49 -21.04 18.98
C ALA A 232 0.63 -22.57 18.92
N PHE A 233 0.46 -23.19 17.74
CA PHE A 233 0.69 -24.62 17.53
C PHE A 233 2.15 -24.98 17.34
N GLU A 234 2.91 -24.19 16.56
CA GLU A 234 4.32 -24.44 16.25
C GLU A 234 5.25 -24.09 17.43
N TRP A 235 4.77 -23.32 18.41
CA TRP A 235 5.57 -22.78 19.51
C TRP A 235 6.76 -21.91 19.07
N ASP A 236 6.66 -21.37 17.85
CA ASP A 236 7.67 -20.48 17.28
C ASP A 236 7.46 -19.02 17.69
N LEU A 237 8.52 -18.22 17.62
CA LEU A 237 8.37 -16.78 17.83
C LEU A 237 7.85 -16.06 16.58
N PRO A 238 7.10 -14.96 16.75
CA PRO A 238 6.64 -14.18 15.62
C PRO A 238 7.81 -13.60 14.82
N LYS A 239 7.71 -13.74 13.50
CA LYS A 239 8.60 -13.07 12.54
C LYS A 239 8.68 -11.57 12.80
N GLY A 240 9.78 -10.98 12.39
CA GLY A 240 10.07 -9.59 12.73
C GLY A 240 9.18 -8.51 12.17
N GLY A 241 8.73 -8.72 10.94
CA GLY A 241 7.81 -7.85 10.26
C GLY A 241 6.44 -7.82 10.93
N VAL A 242 6.09 -8.82 11.74
CA VAL A 242 4.77 -8.91 12.41
C VAL A 242 4.51 -7.69 13.28
N ALA A 243 5.53 -7.12 13.92
CA ALA A 243 5.37 -5.89 14.69
C ALA A 243 4.85 -4.73 13.81
N TRP A 244 5.49 -4.49 12.66
CA TRP A 244 5.07 -3.47 11.69
C TRP A 244 3.68 -3.74 11.11
N MET A 245 3.36 -5.01 10.88
CA MET A 245 2.06 -5.45 10.35
C MET A 245 0.93 -5.21 11.34
N VAL A 246 1.11 -5.58 12.60
CA VAL A 246 0.16 -5.29 13.67
C VAL A 246 0.01 -3.78 13.86
N MET A 247 1.12 -3.02 13.77
CA MET A 247 1.08 -1.57 13.86
C MET A 247 0.24 -0.95 12.74
N GLY A 248 0.48 -1.35 11.50
CA GLY A 248 -0.32 -0.94 10.34
C GLY A 248 -1.79 -1.30 10.50
N PHE A 249 -2.08 -2.55 10.90
CA PHE A 249 -3.43 -3.04 11.15
C PHE A 249 -4.18 -2.19 12.19
N ILE A 250 -3.59 -1.96 13.37
CA ILE A 250 -4.23 -1.17 14.43
C ILE A 250 -4.46 0.26 13.95
N THR A 251 -3.47 0.87 13.29
CA THR A 251 -3.57 2.24 12.78
C THR A 251 -4.71 2.37 11.77
N VAL A 252 -4.75 1.51 10.76
CA VAL A 252 -5.79 1.53 9.72
C VAL A 252 -7.17 1.24 10.30
N ALA A 253 -7.27 0.31 11.25
CA ALA A 253 -8.55 0.00 11.90
C ALA A 253 -9.02 1.13 12.84
N LEU A 254 -8.12 1.85 13.52
CA LEU A 254 -8.45 3.05 14.30
C LEU A 254 -8.97 4.17 13.38
N VAL A 255 -8.27 4.44 12.27
CA VAL A 255 -8.71 5.41 11.25
C VAL A 255 -10.06 5.00 10.67
N GLY A 256 -10.24 3.71 10.35
CA GLY A 256 -11.50 3.16 9.87
C GLY A 256 -12.64 3.35 10.87
N ARG A 257 -12.41 3.11 12.16
CA ARG A 257 -13.40 3.34 13.23
C ARG A 257 -13.76 4.81 13.37
N MET A 258 -12.76 5.69 13.31
CA MET A 258 -12.97 7.15 13.33
C MET A 258 -13.81 7.57 12.12
N ALA A 259 -13.45 7.11 10.93
CA ALA A 259 -14.13 7.47 9.70
C ALA A 259 -15.58 6.93 9.64
N GLN A 260 -15.83 5.71 10.12
CA GLN A 260 -17.18 5.16 10.28
C GLN A 260 -18.06 6.02 11.20
N SER A 261 -17.49 6.76 12.16
CA SER A 261 -18.27 7.64 13.02
C SER A 261 -18.92 8.82 12.28
N ILE A 262 -18.37 9.21 11.12
CA ILE A 262 -18.89 10.29 10.26
C ILE A 262 -19.95 9.77 9.28
N LEU A 263 -19.98 8.47 9.03
CA LEU A 263 -20.92 7.86 8.09
C LEU A 263 -22.34 7.80 8.66
N SER A 264 -23.30 8.25 7.86
CA SER A 264 -24.73 8.13 8.16
C SER A 264 -25.24 6.68 8.11
N LYS A 265 -24.56 5.79 7.36
CA LYS A 265 -24.88 4.36 7.27
C LYS A 265 -23.64 3.53 7.53
N ARG A 266 -23.66 2.81 8.66
CA ARG A 266 -22.54 2.02 9.17
C ARG A 266 -22.87 0.54 9.08
N TYR A 267 -22.33 -0.15 8.08
CA TYR A 267 -22.60 -1.59 7.88
C TYR A 267 -21.75 -2.48 8.79
N TYR A 268 -20.56 -2.01 9.16
CA TYR A 268 -19.56 -2.78 9.90
C TYR A 268 -19.46 -2.37 11.36
N ASP A 269 -20.53 -1.77 11.92
CA ASP A 269 -20.58 -1.42 13.34
C ASP A 269 -20.35 -2.64 14.23
N TRP A 270 -20.79 -3.84 13.81
CA TRP A 270 -20.52 -5.08 14.53
C TRP A 270 -19.01 -5.35 14.70
N PHE A 271 -18.20 -5.02 13.68
CA PHE A 271 -16.75 -5.22 13.70
C PHE A 271 -16.07 -4.11 14.49
N TYR A 272 -16.34 -2.85 14.14
CA TYR A 272 -15.68 -1.70 14.75
C TYR A 272 -16.07 -1.44 16.20
N ASN A 273 -17.27 -1.82 16.64
CA ASN A 273 -17.63 -1.77 18.06
C ASN A 273 -16.89 -2.84 18.88
N ARG A 274 -16.61 -3.99 18.28
CA ARG A 274 -15.83 -5.08 18.89
C ARG A 274 -14.32 -4.93 18.67
N PHE A 275 -13.88 -3.94 17.91
CA PHE A 275 -12.46 -3.73 17.57
C PHE A 275 -11.55 -3.69 18.79
N THR A 276 -12.00 -3.11 19.91
CA THR A 276 -11.22 -3.09 21.16
C THR A 276 -10.86 -4.51 21.63
N LEU A 277 -11.77 -5.48 21.49
CA LEU A 277 -11.50 -6.89 21.84
C LEU A 277 -10.67 -7.59 20.75
N ILE A 278 -10.94 -7.30 19.47
CA ILE A 278 -10.21 -7.86 18.33
C ILE A 278 -8.74 -7.39 18.32
N ALA A 279 -8.44 -6.21 18.87
CA ALA A 279 -7.08 -5.69 18.93
C ALA A 279 -6.21 -6.33 20.03
N ILE A 280 -6.81 -7.04 21.01
CA ILE A 280 -6.08 -7.61 22.15
C ILE A 280 -5.08 -8.69 21.70
N PRO A 281 -5.46 -9.75 20.96
CA PRO A 281 -4.50 -10.77 20.54
C PRO A 281 -3.35 -10.22 19.67
N PRO A 282 -3.61 -9.33 18.66
CA PRO A 282 -2.54 -8.64 17.96
C PRO A 282 -1.58 -7.88 18.87
N LEU A 283 -2.09 -7.12 19.85
CA LEU A 283 -1.26 -6.38 20.80
C LEU A 283 -0.39 -7.30 21.67
N ILE A 284 -0.92 -8.43 22.13
CA ILE A 284 -0.15 -9.41 22.90
C ILE A 284 1.02 -9.93 22.06
N MET A 285 0.73 -10.37 20.82
CA MET A 285 1.75 -10.86 19.90
C MET A 285 2.79 -9.80 19.55
N TYR A 286 2.35 -8.55 19.37
CA TYR A 286 3.23 -7.40 19.17
C TYR A 286 4.22 -7.22 20.32
N TRP A 287 3.74 -7.26 21.57
CA TRP A 287 4.57 -7.09 22.76
C TRP A 287 5.55 -8.24 22.95
N ILE A 288 5.10 -9.49 22.77
CA ILE A 288 5.96 -10.68 22.85
C ILE A 288 7.11 -10.55 21.84
N GLY A 289 6.80 -10.29 20.57
CA GLY A 289 7.82 -10.17 19.52
C GLY A 289 8.77 -8.98 19.74
N SER A 290 8.23 -7.83 20.15
CA SER A 290 9.03 -6.61 20.36
C SER A 290 9.97 -6.74 21.56
N ILE A 291 9.49 -7.22 22.70
CA ILE A 291 10.29 -7.37 23.92
C ILE A 291 11.40 -8.39 23.70
N TYR A 292 11.11 -9.54 23.07
CA TYR A 292 12.11 -10.55 22.79
C TYR A 292 13.28 -9.99 21.97
N ARG A 293 12.98 -9.22 20.93
CA ARG A 293 13.99 -8.62 20.04
C ARG A 293 14.80 -7.53 20.72
N ILE A 294 14.18 -6.73 21.57
CA ILE A 294 14.89 -5.69 22.32
C ILE A 294 15.85 -6.35 23.32
N ARG A 295 15.46 -7.46 23.95
CA ARG A 295 16.34 -8.23 24.84
C ARG A 295 17.51 -8.87 24.09
N LEU A 296 17.25 -9.43 22.91
CA LEU A 296 18.27 -10.15 22.13
C LEU A 296 19.26 -9.21 21.44
N TYR A 297 18.80 -8.10 20.88
CA TYR A 297 19.62 -7.24 20.01
C TYR A 297 19.91 -5.84 20.58
N SER A 298 19.44 -5.53 21.79
CA SER A 298 19.47 -4.19 22.39
C SER A 298 18.65 -3.13 21.61
N PHE A 299 18.49 -1.95 22.21
CA PHE A 299 17.77 -0.84 21.61
C PHE A 299 18.52 -0.28 20.38
N THR A 300 17.75 -0.10 19.30
CA THR A 300 18.13 0.68 18.11
C THR A 300 17.10 1.79 17.94
N GLU A 301 17.41 2.81 17.14
CA GLU A 301 16.48 3.91 16.86
C GLU A 301 15.12 3.39 16.35
N SER A 302 15.13 2.45 15.39
CA SER A 302 13.91 1.85 14.84
C SER A 302 13.12 1.04 15.88
N ARG A 303 13.78 0.26 16.73
CA ARG A 303 13.13 -0.53 17.80
C ARG A 303 12.57 0.37 18.91
N PHE A 304 13.18 1.52 19.16
CA PHE A 304 12.65 2.49 20.10
C PHE A 304 11.35 3.11 19.59
N TYR A 305 11.29 3.53 18.32
CA TYR A 305 10.04 4.01 17.72
C TYR A 305 8.94 2.94 17.71
N LEU A 306 9.29 1.68 17.44
CA LEU A 306 8.35 0.56 17.60
C LEU A 306 7.86 0.44 19.05
N MET A 307 8.74 0.55 20.05
CA MET A 307 8.33 0.48 21.45
C MET A 307 7.33 1.60 21.80
N VAL A 308 7.64 2.83 21.42
CA VAL A 308 6.76 4.00 21.63
C VAL A 308 5.42 3.79 20.92
N ALA A 309 5.44 3.36 19.65
CA ALA A 309 4.23 3.02 18.91
C ALA A 309 3.39 1.94 19.62
N GLY A 310 4.04 0.90 20.16
CA GLY A 310 3.40 -0.16 20.94
C GLY A 310 2.64 0.37 22.17
N VAL A 311 3.29 1.25 22.93
CA VAL A 311 2.68 1.92 24.09
C VAL A 311 1.48 2.78 23.65
N LEU A 312 1.65 3.60 22.61
CA LEU A 312 0.60 4.47 22.09
C LEU A 312 -0.60 3.67 21.57
N MET A 313 -0.37 2.61 20.81
CA MET A 313 -1.43 1.74 20.30
C MET A 313 -2.19 1.06 21.44
N THR A 314 -1.48 0.54 22.44
CA THR A 314 -2.09 -0.06 23.63
C THR A 314 -2.95 0.97 24.36
N LEU A 315 -2.43 2.18 24.56
CA LEU A 315 -3.16 3.29 25.17
C LEU A 315 -4.41 3.67 24.36
N PHE A 316 -4.33 3.77 23.04
CA PHE A 316 -5.46 4.12 22.19
C PHE A 316 -6.54 3.04 22.20
N VAL A 317 -6.17 1.76 22.17
CA VAL A 317 -7.11 0.64 22.30
C VAL A 317 -7.81 0.66 23.67
N LEU A 318 -7.08 0.96 24.75
CA LEU A 318 -7.66 1.11 26.09
C LEU A 318 -8.59 2.33 26.19
N MET A 319 -8.22 3.47 25.61
CA MET A 319 -9.05 4.68 25.59
C MET A 319 -10.38 4.45 24.87
N LEU A 320 -10.42 3.55 23.88
CA LEU A 320 -11.65 3.15 23.17
C LEU A 320 -12.62 2.34 24.04
N TRP A 321 -12.17 1.71 25.12
CA TRP A 321 -13.00 0.91 26.02
C TRP A 321 -14.03 1.76 26.76
N LYS A 322 -13.62 2.94 27.23
CA LYS A 322 -14.46 3.81 28.06
C LYS A 322 -15.01 4.97 27.24
N LYS A 323 -16.35 5.08 27.16
CA LYS A 323 -17.05 6.13 26.38
C LYS A 323 -16.57 7.56 26.73
N ARG A 324 -16.18 7.80 27.99
CA ARG A 324 -15.72 9.11 28.50
C ARG A 324 -14.34 9.53 27.98
N THR A 325 -13.45 8.57 27.69
CA THR A 325 -12.08 8.80 27.17
C THR A 325 -11.97 8.69 25.66
N ARG A 326 -13.06 8.31 24.97
CA ARG A 326 -13.12 8.20 23.51
C ARG A 326 -13.14 9.58 22.84
N ARG A 327 -12.00 10.25 22.83
CA ARG A 327 -11.78 11.53 22.16
C ARG A 327 -10.66 11.38 21.13
N TYR A 328 -11.02 11.29 19.85
CA TYR A 328 -10.03 11.16 18.76
C TYR A 328 -9.04 12.33 18.73
N GLN A 329 -9.49 13.54 19.10
CA GLN A 329 -8.62 14.70 19.26
C GLN A 329 -7.54 14.48 20.32
N LEU A 330 -7.90 13.90 21.48
CA LEU A 330 -6.92 13.62 22.53
C LEU A 330 -5.90 12.57 22.08
N MET A 331 -6.33 11.54 21.36
CA MET A 331 -5.43 10.54 20.76
C MET A 331 -4.43 11.20 19.81
N ALA A 332 -4.90 12.09 18.93
CA ALA A 332 -4.05 12.83 18.00
C ALA A 332 -3.05 13.76 18.72
N LEU A 333 -3.49 14.45 19.80
CA LEU A 333 -2.61 15.28 20.62
C LEU A 333 -1.52 14.45 21.32
N ILE A 334 -1.88 13.31 21.91
CA ILE A 334 -0.93 12.40 22.55
C ILE A 334 0.09 11.88 21.51
N PHE A 335 -0.39 11.48 20.33
CA PHE A 335 0.48 11.02 19.25
C PHE A 335 1.45 12.12 18.79
N GLY A 336 0.95 13.33 18.54
CA GLY A 336 1.77 14.48 18.15
C GLY A 336 2.79 14.86 19.23
N ALA A 337 2.38 14.87 20.50
CA ALA A 337 3.28 15.13 21.62
C ALA A 337 4.38 14.07 21.73
N ALA A 338 4.07 12.80 21.51
CA ALA A 338 5.05 11.72 21.52
C ALA A 338 6.09 11.88 20.39
N ILE A 339 5.66 12.25 19.18
CA ILE A 339 6.59 12.54 18.07
C ILE A 339 7.50 13.72 18.44
N ILE A 340 6.94 14.81 18.96
CA ILE A 340 7.72 15.98 19.37
C ILE A 340 8.78 15.58 20.41
N LEU A 341 8.37 14.85 21.44
CA LEU A 341 9.21 14.42 22.55
C LEU A 341 10.34 13.50 22.11
N PHE A 342 10.04 12.46 21.32
CA PHE A 342 10.99 11.39 21.00
C PHE A 342 11.76 11.59 19.69
N THR A 343 11.36 12.53 18.85
CA THR A 343 12.09 12.85 17.60
C THR A 343 12.95 14.10 17.74
N TYR A 344 12.45 15.17 18.35
CA TYR A 344 13.09 16.49 18.25
C TYR A 344 13.88 16.92 19.49
N ILE A 345 13.67 16.32 20.65
CA ILE A 345 14.37 16.71 21.89
C ILE A 345 15.70 15.94 22.01
N PRO A 346 16.86 16.61 21.92
CA PRO A 346 18.16 15.96 22.08
C PRO A 346 18.32 15.37 23.48
N GLY A 347 18.82 14.14 23.59
CA GLY A 347 19.05 13.43 24.86
C GLY A 347 17.98 12.38 25.20
N ILE A 348 16.71 12.67 24.88
CA ILE A 348 15.58 11.72 25.00
C ILE A 348 15.20 11.17 23.61
N SER A 349 15.80 11.68 22.54
CA SER A 349 15.49 11.23 21.19
C SER A 349 15.84 9.76 20.98
N ALA A 350 15.04 9.11 20.14
CA ALA A 350 15.25 7.72 19.75
C ALA A 350 16.68 7.46 19.26
N LYS A 351 17.26 8.44 18.55
CA LYS A 351 18.63 8.39 18.05
C LYS A 351 19.66 8.43 19.18
N SER A 352 19.55 9.34 20.14
CA SER A 352 20.52 9.40 21.25
C SER A 352 20.45 8.19 22.15
N ILE A 353 19.24 7.68 22.43
CA ILE A 353 19.04 6.46 23.22
C ILE A 353 19.58 5.23 22.47
N GLY A 354 19.27 5.10 21.17
CA GLY A 354 19.78 4.02 20.34
C GLY A 354 21.31 3.99 20.27
N LEU A 355 21.93 5.14 20.00
CA LEU A 355 23.40 5.25 19.98
C LEU A 355 24.03 4.95 21.33
N GLY A 356 23.42 5.40 22.44
CA GLY A 356 23.90 5.12 23.79
C GLY A 356 23.90 3.63 24.10
N CYS A 357 22.79 2.94 23.84
CA CYS A 357 22.66 1.50 24.07
C CYS A 357 23.59 0.68 23.17
N GLN A 358 23.70 1.04 21.88
CA GLN A 358 24.62 0.35 20.96
C GLN A 358 26.08 0.55 21.35
N LYS A 359 26.46 1.77 21.75
CA LYS A 359 27.82 2.07 22.22
C LYS A 359 28.18 1.29 23.48
N GLN A 360 27.25 1.18 24.43
CA GLN A 360 27.45 0.40 25.65
C GLN A 360 27.64 -1.09 25.36
N ARG A 361 26.79 -1.67 24.50
CA ARG A 361 26.93 -3.07 24.04
C ARG A 361 28.26 -3.29 23.33
N LEU A 362 28.63 -2.39 22.42
CA LEU A 362 29.89 -2.46 21.70
C LEU A 362 31.09 -2.42 22.67
N THR A 363 31.02 -1.58 23.70
CA THR A 363 32.09 -1.46 24.71
C THR A 363 32.20 -2.73 25.55
N GLN A 364 31.08 -3.37 25.90
CA GLN A 364 31.07 -4.67 26.58
C GLN A 364 31.69 -5.76 25.72
N LEU A 365 31.30 -5.87 24.44
CA LEU A 365 31.86 -6.85 23.51
C LEU A 365 33.36 -6.65 23.28
N ILE A 366 33.82 -5.40 23.15
CA ILE A 366 35.25 -5.07 23.00
C ILE A 366 36.05 -5.52 24.24
N ASN A 367 35.49 -5.32 25.44
CA ASN A 367 36.14 -5.70 26.69
C ASN A 367 36.17 -7.23 26.88
N GLU A 368 35.08 -7.92 26.54
CA GLU A 368 34.99 -9.39 26.60
C GLU A 368 35.96 -10.07 25.61
N LEU A 369 36.05 -9.54 24.39
CA LEU A 369 36.94 -10.04 23.35
C LEU A 369 38.40 -9.57 23.51
N LYS A 370 38.70 -8.72 24.51
CA LYS A 370 40.02 -8.09 24.77
C LYS A 370 40.62 -7.45 23.51
N LEU A 371 39.79 -6.79 22.71
CA LEU A 371 40.20 -6.18 21.43
C LEU A 371 40.80 -4.78 21.59
N THR A 372 41.04 -4.32 22.81
CA THR A 372 41.62 -3.00 23.11
C THR A 372 43.10 -3.10 23.46
N ASP A 373 43.91 -2.26 22.81
CA ASP A 373 45.30 -2.06 23.19
C ASP A 373 45.37 -1.24 24.49
N ALA A 374 45.95 -1.84 25.54
CA ALA A 374 45.98 -1.33 26.90
C ALA A 374 46.68 0.04 27.05
N LYS A 375 47.41 0.50 26.02
CA LYS A 375 48.12 1.80 26.03
C LYS A 375 47.41 2.90 25.26
N THR A 376 46.62 2.58 24.24
CA THR A 376 46.08 3.58 23.30
C THR A 376 44.56 3.69 23.36
N GLY A 377 43.86 2.72 23.97
CA GLY A 377 42.40 2.68 24.02
C GLY A 377 41.73 2.54 22.65
N LYS A 378 42.51 2.22 21.61
CA LYS A 378 42.06 1.93 20.25
C LYS A 378 41.89 0.42 20.06
N LEU A 379 41.11 0.06 19.05
CA LEU A 379 40.99 -1.34 18.61
C LEU A 379 42.36 -1.85 18.16
N SER A 380 42.76 -3.01 18.65
CA SER A 380 43.99 -3.71 18.28
C SER A 380 43.96 -4.09 16.79
N ASP A 381 44.99 -3.71 16.03
CA ASP A 381 45.19 -4.18 14.64
C ASP A 381 45.57 -5.67 14.58
N GLU A 382 46.08 -6.24 15.68
CA GLU A 382 46.34 -7.67 15.83
C GLU A 382 45.15 -8.34 16.51
N ILE A 383 44.21 -8.83 15.72
CA ILE A 383 43.11 -9.68 16.18
C ILE A 383 43.56 -11.14 16.04
N ASP A 384 43.72 -11.84 17.17
CA ASP A 384 44.12 -13.25 17.19
C ASP A 384 42.96 -14.19 16.77
N MET A 385 42.70 -14.24 15.46
CA MET A 385 41.62 -15.01 14.85
C MET A 385 41.72 -16.53 15.07
N ARG A 386 42.89 -17.05 15.46
CA ARG A 386 43.05 -18.48 15.80
C ARG A 386 42.36 -18.82 17.12
N ARG A 387 42.47 -17.94 18.11
CA ARG A 387 41.80 -18.08 19.41
C ARG A 387 40.28 -17.97 19.29
N ILE A 388 39.80 -17.03 18.49
CA ILE A 388 38.37 -16.80 18.25
C ILE A 388 37.72 -17.98 17.53
N LYS A 389 38.44 -18.64 16.60
CA LYS A 389 37.93 -19.84 15.89
C LYS A 389 37.96 -21.14 16.72
N GLN A 390 38.77 -21.21 17.78
CA GLN A 390 38.89 -22.41 18.62
C GLN A 390 37.81 -22.50 19.70
N ASP A 391 37.19 -21.39 20.06
CA ASP A 391 36.14 -21.31 21.07
C ASP A 391 34.82 -20.90 20.40
N SER A 392 33.84 -21.81 20.38
CA SER A 392 32.54 -21.58 19.74
C SER A 392 31.83 -20.35 20.31
N LEU A 393 32.03 -20.06 21.60
CA LEU A 393 31.44 -18.91 22.27
C LEU A 393 32.08 -17.59 21.80
N LEU A 394 33.41 -17.54 21.69
CA LEU A 394 34.12 -16.36 21.19
C LEU A 394 33.83 -16.11 19.71
N CYS A 395 33.62 -17.17 18.91
CA CYS A 395 33.23 -17.05 17.52
C CYS A 395 31.84 -16.44 17.36
N GLU A 396 30.88 -16.84 18.19
CA GLU A 396 29.53 -16.28 18.21
C GLU A 396 29.53 -14.81 18.66
N GLN A 397 30.31 -14.49 19.71
CA GLN A 397 30.50 -13.11 20.17
C GLN A 397 31.20 -12.21 19.14
N TYR A 398 32.16 -12.75 18.36
CA TYR A 398 32.82 -12.02 17.30
C TYR A 398 31.90 -11.76 16.09
N MET A 399 31.07 -12.74 15.72
CA MET A 399 30.01 -12.58 14.70
C MET A 399 29.03 -11.48 15.13
N ASP A 400 28.62 -11.48 16.40
CA ASP A 400 27.78 -10.44 17.00
C ASP A 400 28.46 -9.06 16.96
N PHE A 401 29.76 -8.98 17.26
CA PHE A 401 30.55 -7.74 17.15
C PHE A 401 30.57 -7.20 15.71
N THR A 402 30.86 -8.04 14.71
CA THR A 402 30.85 -7.62 13.30
C THR A 402 29.46 -7.17 12.82
N SER A 403 28.38 -7.70 13.37
CA SER A 403 27.00 -7.30 13.03
C SER A 403 26.59 -5.93 13.59
N VAL A 404 27.33 -5.40 14.58
CA VAL A 404 27.09 -4.08 15.19
C VAL A 404 27.95 -3.00 14.53
N VAL A 405 29.10 -3.37 13.97
CA VAL A 405 30.08 -2.47 13.35
C VAL A 405 29.77 -2.20 11.87
N ASN A 406 29.30 -3.21 11.14
CA ASN A 406 28.75 -3.07 9.78
C ASN A 406 27.29 -2.62 9.82
#